data_AF-A0A7S0JJD3-F1
#
_entry.id   AF-A0A7S0JJD3-F1
#
_cell.length_a   1.000
_cell.length_b   1.000
_cell.length_c   1.000
_cell.angle_alpha   90.00
_cell.angle_beta   90.00
_cell.angle_gamma   90.00
#
_symmetry.space_group_name_H-M   'P 1'
#
loop_
_entity.id
_entity.type
_entity.pdbx_description
1 polymer ?
#
loop_
_entity_poly.entity_id
_entity_poly.type
_entity_poly.pdbx_seq_one_letter_code
_entity_poly.pdbx_strand_id
1 'polypeptide(L)'
;RPLPRCRPPPDQRTFTSPAIESRLGQLLRRKWRDPELSTLLWNCLPNTLDTTVWQAPSDNDPRTFVSTGDIPAMWLRDSQNQVSPYVRFARSEPNGIGSLLRGLIRRHVDSVLLDPYANSFAFSAADAACNVDAFTLDNTTKLDETQTRVNAMGLGVHQRKWEMDSLSSVLKLGRTYYDATADARPFGQRWLDAIEVIISTFRAMQQPLLPGNFTSVNYTFSTLSREPKDTSAHGIGRAHRWTGMVRTAFLPSDDSPRFPYHIPGNAFAVVELRGAASMLRACCGNASASEVLARDAEALA
;
A
#
# COMPACT_ATOMS: atom_id res chain seq x y z
N ARG A 1 15.18 30.05 -16.89
CA ARG A 1 16.28 29.77 -15.93
C ARG A 1 16.43 28.26 -15.90
N PRO A 2 17.65 27.69 -15.99
CA PRO A 2 17.81 26.24 -15.96
C PRO A 2 17.27 25.68 -14.63
N LEU A 3 16.66 24.51 -14.68
CA LEU A 3 16.20 23.82 -13.48
C LEU A 3 17.38 23.53 -12.53
N PRO A 4 17.21 23.71 -11.20
CA PRO A 4 18.25 23.38 -10.23
C PRO A 4 18.41 21.87 -10.06
N ARG A 5 19.60 21.43 -9.64
CA ARG A 5 19.82 20.06 -9.15
C ARG A 5 19.46 20.02 -7.67
N CYS A 6 18.48 19.21 -7.31
CA CYS A 6 17.84 19.22 -5.99
C CYS A 6 18.04 17.92 -5.20
N ARG A 7 18.85 16.96 -5.69
CA ARG A 7 19.18 15.77 -4.91
C ARG A 7 19.95 16.16 -3.64
N PRO A 8 19.68 15.53 -2.49
CA PRO A 8 20.50 15.68 -1.31
C PRO A 8 21.99 15.35 -1.58
N PRO A 9 22.92 15.96 -0.81
CA PRO A 9 24.30 15.51 -0.72
C PRO A 9 24.39 14.00 -0.45
N PRO A 10 25.42 13.28 -0.97
CA PRO A 10 25.50 11.82 -0.85
C PRO A 10 25.38 11.27 0.57
N ASP A 11 25.90 11.98 1.57
CA ASP A 11 25.87 11.65 3.00
C ASP A 11 24.50 11.87 3.66
N GLN A 12 23.59 12.57 2.99
CA GLN A 12 22.22 12.82 3.45
C GLN A 12 21.17 11.95 2.73
N ARG A 13 21.60 11.05 1.84
CA ARG A 13 20.69 10.16 1.12
C ARG A 13 20.30 8.99 2.00
N THR A 14 19.00 8.71 2.09
CA THR A 14 18.47 7.68 2.98
C THR A 14 18.76 6.26 2.51
N PHE A 15 18.92 6.05 1.20
CA PHE A 15 19.31 4.79 0.58
C PHE A 15 20.05 5.05 -0.74
N THR A 16 21.05 4.23 -1.06
CA THR A 16 21.77 4.30 -2.34
C THR A 16 21.85 2.92 -3.00
N SER A 17 21.55 2.85 -4.30
CA SER A 17 21.69 1.65 -5.13
C SER A 17 22.74 1.88 -6.21
N PRO A 18 23.86 1.13 -6.20
CA PRO A 18 24.87 1.20 -7.27
C PRO A 18 24.30 0.98 -8.67
N ALA A 19 23.36 0.04 -8.85
CA ALA A 19 22.74 -0.21 -10.16
C ALA A 19 21.92 1.00 -10.65
N ILE A 20 21.21 1.67 -9.75
CA ILE A 20 20.40 2.85 -10.09
C ILE A 20 21.30 4.05 -10.38
N GLU A 21 22.33 4.31 -9.58
CA GLU A 21 23.31 5.37 -9.86
C GLU A 21 24.03 5.12 -11.19
N SER A 22 24.43 3.88 -11.47
CA SER A 22 25.05 3.49 -12.74
C SER A 22 24.09 3.73 -13.91
N ARG A 23 22.83 3.30 -13.79
CA ARG A 23 21.83 3.51 -14.85
C ARG A 23 21.54 4.98 -15.07
N LEU A 24 21.41 5.76 -14.00
CA LEU A 24 21.20 7.20 -14.06
C LEU A 24 22.37 7.89 -14.76
N GLY A 25 23.61 7.56 -14.38
CA GLY A 25 24.81 8.06 -15.04
C GLY A 25 24.87 7.72 -16.54
N GLN A 26 24.51 6.49 -16.92
CA GLN A 26 24.43 6.09 -18.33
C GLN A 26 23.38 6.91 -19.11
N LEU A 27 22.21 7.14 -18.54
CA LEU A 27 21.14 7.92 -19.18
C LEU A 27 21.52 9.39 -19.36
N LEU A 28 22.19 9.97 -18.37
CA LEU A 28 22.61 11.37 -18.38
C LEU A 28 23.81 11.65 -19.29
N ARG A 29 24.63 10.64 -19.62
CA ARG A 29 25.70 10.77 -20.63
C ARG A 29 25.20 10.88 -22.07
N ARG A 30 23.93 10.55 -22.33
CA ARG A 30 23.35 10.65 -23.67
C ARG A 30 23.15 12.13 -24.05
N LYS A 31 23.11 12.42 -25.34
CA LYS A 31 22.70 13.76 -25.81
C LYS A 31 21.19 13.91 -25.65
N TRP A 32 20.76 14.76 -24.73
CA TRP A 32 19.36 15.15 -24.56
C TRP A 32 19.03 16.33 -25.46
N ARG A 33 17.90 16.25 -26.18
CA ARG A 33 17.41 17.38 -26.99
C ARG A 33 17.02 18.57 -26.10
N ASP A 34 16.41 18.26 -24.96
CA ASP A 34 16.08 19.22 -23.92
C ASP A 34 16.94 18.93 -22.67
N PRO A 35 17.90 19.80 -22.33
CA PRO A 35 18.72 19.66 -21.13
C PRO A 35 17.92 19.66 -19.82
N GLU A 36 16.77 20.33 -19.77
CA GLU A 36 15.95 20.40 -18.55
C GLU A 36 15.33 19.03 -18.21
N LEU A 37 14.98 18.23 -19.23
CA LEU A 37 14.55 16.84 -19.02
C LEU A 37 15.64 15.97 -18.36
N SER A 38 16.91 16.22 -18.68
CA SER A 38 18.01 15.50 -18.02
C SER A 38 18.15 15.89 -16.55
N THR A 39 17.91 17.17 -16.22
CA THR A 39 17.88 17.64 -14.83
C THR A 39 16.69 17.08 -14.06
N LEU A 40 15.50 17.01 -14.69
CA LEU A 40 14.34 16.36 -14.09
C LEU A 40 14.60 14.87 -13.84
N LEU A 41 15.21 14.15 -14.78
CA LEU A 41 15.58 12.76 -14.57
C LEU A 41 16.55 12.60 -13.38
N TRP A 42 17.56 13.48 -13.29
CA TRP A 42 18.51 13.49 -12.18
C TRP A 42 17.80 13.71 -10.84
N ASN A 43 16.87 14.66 -10.76
CA ASN A 43 16.18 14.97 -9.52
C ASN A 43 15.14 13.91 -9.13
N CYS A 44 14.33 13.45 -10.09
CA CYS A 44 13.12 12.68 -9.80
C CYS A 44 13.37 11.17 -9.72
N LEU A 45 14.22 10.59 -10.58
CA LEU A 45 14.37 9.14 -10.62
C LEU A 45 14.86 8.54 -9.28
N PRO A 46 15.85 9.12 -8.58
CA PRO A 46 16.31 8.56 -7.31
C PRO A 46 15.63 9.16 -6.08
N ASN A 47 14.66 10.07 -6.24
CA ASN A 47 14.13 10.86 -5.13
C ASN A 47 13.60 10.00 -3.98
N THR A 48 12.81 8.96 -4.27
CA THR A 48 12.36 7.99 -3.26
C THR A 48 13.53 7.42 -2.45
N LEU A 49 14.58 6.95 -3.11
CA LEU A 49 15.73 6.36 -2.41
C LEU A 49 16.52 7.42 -1.62
N ASP A 50 16.66 8.61 -2.20
CA ASP A 50 17.40 9.69 -1.59
C ASP A 50 16.71 10.23 -0.33
N THR A 51 15.38 10.29 -0.29
CA THR A 51 14.68 11.07 0.75
C THR A 51 13.60 10.33 1.52
N THR A 52 13.15 9.15 1.09
CA THR A 52 11.93 8.54 1.65
C THR A 52 12.09 7.11 2.15
N VAL A 53 13.31 6.58 2.34
CA VAL A 53 13.52 5.18 2.73
C VAL A 53 14.13 5.08 4.12
N TRP A 54 13.46 4.37 5.04
CA TRP A 54 13.98 4.13 6.39
C TRP A 54 13.88 2.65 6.78
N GLN A 55 14.73 2.22 7.71
CA GLN A 55 14.60 0.92 8.34
C GLN A 55 13.64 1.02 9.53
N ALA A 56 12.46 0.39 9.44
CA ALA A 56 11.52 0.39 10.54
C ALA A 56 11.97 -0.57 11.67
N PRO A 57 11.67 -0.26 12.94
CA PRO A 57 11.95 -1.16 14.06
C PRO A 57 11.26 -2.50 13.87
N SER A 58 11.94 -3.60 14.18
CA SER A 58 11.31 -4.91 14.23
C SER A 58 12.17 -5.93 14.97
N ASP A 59 11.50 -6.89 15.62
CA ASP A 59 12.17 -7.93 16.41
C ASP A 59 12.85 -9.01 15.54
N ASN A 60 12.40 -9.23 14.31
CA ASN A 60 12.84 -10.34 13.45
C ASN A 60 12.82 -9.96 11.96
N ASP A 61 13.95 -9.95 11.25
CA ASP A 61 14.09 -9.51 9.85
C ASP A 61 13.82 -8.01 9.57
N PRO A 62 14.65 -7.32 8.75
CA PRO A 62 14.53 -5.89 8.51
C PRO A 62 13.22 -5.54 7.79
N ARG A 63 12.54 -4.49 8.26
CA ARG A 63 11.42 -3.83 7.58
C ARG A 63 11.91 -2.55 6.92
N THR A 64 11.36 -2.27 5.75
CA THR A 64 11.57 -1.00 5.05
C THR A 64 10.30 -0.18 5.15
N PHE A 65 10.44 1.03 5.66
CA PHE A 65 9.41 2.05 5.66
C PHE A 65 9.67 3.03 4.53
N VAL A 66 8.64 3.33 3.73
CA VAL A 66 8.75 4.33 2.68
C VAL A 66 7.65 5.38 2.86
N SER A 67 8.03 6.60 3.25
CA SER A 67 7.06 7.69 3.42
C SER A 67 6.69 8.30 2.08
N THR A 68 5.60 9.07 2.05
CA THR A 68 5.17 9.80 0.86
C THR A 68 6.13 10.93 0.49
N GLY A 69 6.81 11.52 1.48
CA GLY A 69 7.76 12.61 1.31
C GLY A 69 7.61 13.63 2.43
N ASP A 70 6.85 14.68 2.17
CA ASP A 70 6.55 15.75 3.13
C ASP A 70 5.62 15.32 4.28
N ILE A 71 4.82 14.27 4.07
CA ILE A 71 4.04 13.63 5.13
C ILE A 71 4.85 12.44 5.69
N PRO A 72 5.16 12.39 6.99
CA PRO A 72 6.01 11.37 7.59
C PRO A 72 5.27 10.04 7.86
N ALA A 73 4.43 9.60 6.92
CA ALA A 73 3.67 8.36 6.99
C ALA A 73 3.76 7.55 5.68
N MET A 74 3.55 6.24 5.78
CA MET A 74 3.60 5.31 4.65
C MET A 74 2.18 4.97 4.21
N TRP A 75 1.80 5.43 3.02
CA TRP A 75 0.64 4.91 2.30
C TRP A 75 1.02 3.61 1.59
N LEU A 76 0.15 2.60 1.65
CA LEU A 76 0.37 1.33 0.94
C LEU A 76 0.45 1.57 -0.58
N ARG A 77 -0.43 2.45 -1.10
CA ARG A 77 -0.42 2.91 -2.50
C ARG A 77 0.90 3.56 -2.89
N ASP A 78 1.29 4.60 -2.16
CA ASP A 78 2.41 5.46 -2.52
C ASP A 78 3.72 4.70 -2.45
N SER A 79 3.97 3.99 -1.35
CA SER A 79 5.18 3.21 -1.16
C SER A 79 5.36 2.13 -2.22
N GLN A 80 4.29 1.46 -2.67
CA GLN A 80 4.36 0.52 -3.79
C GLN A 80 4.74 1.23 -5.10
N ASN A 81 4.15 2.38 -5.41
CA ASN A 81 4.37 3.07 -6.67
C ASN A 81 5.74 3.78 -6.72
N GLN A 82 6.19 4.35 -5.61
CA GLN A 82 7.50 4.96 -5.44
C GLN A 82 8.64 3.99 -5.77
N VAL A 83 8.54 2.71 -5.37
CA VAL A 83 9.60 1.72 -5.64
C VAL A 83 9.46 0.97 -6.97
N SER A 84 8.32 1.11 -7.66
CA SER A 84 8.02 0.35 -8.89
C SER A 84 9.11 0.47 -9.98
N PRO A 85 9.70 1.65 -10.25
CA PRO A 85 10.74 1.78 -11.27
C PRO A 85 12.02 1.00 -10.97
N TYR A 86 12.22 0.58 -9.72
CA TYR A 86 13.45 -0.03 -9.23
C TYR A 86 13.39 -1.56 -9.18
N VAL A 87 12.19 -2.15 -9.21
CA VAL A 87 11.97 -3.60 -9.10
C VAL A 87 12.82 -4.41 -10.09
N ARG A 88 13.01 -3.89 -11.32
CA ARG A 88 13.87 -4.50 -12.36
C ARG A 88 15.35 -4.67 -11.97
N PHE A 89 15.85 -3.95 -10.97
CA PHE A 89 17.23 -4.06 -10.49
C PHE A 89 17.36 -5.04 -9.30
N ALA A 90 16.24 -5.52 -8.75
CA ALA A 90 16.23 -6.37 -7.56
C ALA A 90 16.96 -7.69 -7.75
N ARG A 91 16.87 -8.29 -8.95
CA ARG A 91 17.58 -9.54 -9.27
C ARG A 91 19.10 -9.34 -9.33
N SER A 92 19.58 -8.21 -9.85
CA SER A 92 21.00 -7.89 -9.95
C SER A 92 21.60 -7.38 -8.63
N GLU A 93 20.79 -6.81 -7.74
CA GLU A 93 21.21 -6.31 -6.43
C GLU A 93 20.39 -6.94 -5.30
N PRO A 94 20.51 -8.27 -5.07
CA PRO A 94 19.66 -8.99 -4.12
C PRO A 94 19.82 -8.52 -2.68
N ASN A 95 21.00 -8.00 -2.30
CA ASN A 95 21.30 -7.46 -0.97
C ASN A 95 21.16 -5.93 -0.90
N GLY A 96 20.98 -5.26 -2.03
CA GLY A 96 20.70 -3.83 -2.13
C GLY A 96 19.20 -3.58 -2.26
N ILE A 97 18.77 -3.11 -3.44
CA ILE A 97 17.35 -2.84 -3.72
C ILE A 97 16.45 -4.07 -3.53
N GLY A 98 16.97 -5.29 -3.75
CA GLY A 98 16.24 -6.51 -3.47
C GLY A 98 15.92 -6.67 -1.98
N SER A 99 16.82 -6.26 -1.08
CA SER A 99 16.61 -6.29 0.36
C SER A 99 15.61 -5.23 0.83
N LEU A 100 15.72 -4.02 0.27
CA LEU A 100 14.75 -2.94 0.48
C LEU A 100 13.33 -3.40 0.12
N LEU A 101 13.15 -4.01 -1.05
CA LEU A 101 11.84 -4.46 -1.50
C LEU A 101 11.27 -5.60 -0.64
N ARG A 102 12.10 -6.57 -0.20
CA ARG A 102 11.65 -7.59 0.77
C ARG A 102 11.22 -6.97 2.09
N GLY A 103 11.98 -6.00 2.57
CA GLY A 103 11.65 -5.26 3.79
C GLY A 103 10.33 -4.49 3.65
N LEU A 104 10.06 -3.92 2.48
CA LEU A 104 8.81 -3.19 2.22
C LEU A 104 7.61 -4.14 2.10
N ILE A 105 7.76 -5.28 1.43
CA ILE A 105 6.73 -6.32 1.36
C ILE A 105 6.35 -6.78 2.77
N ARG A 106 7.34 -7.05 3.63
CA ARG A 106 7.10 -7.42 5.03
C ARG A 106 6.42 -6.30 5.80
N ARG A 107 6.79 -5.04 5.55
CA ARG A 107 6.14 -3.89 6.18
C ARG A 107 4.67 -3.75 5.73
N HIS A 108 4.37 -3.97 4.44
CA HIS A 108 3.00 -4.02 3.92
C HIS A 108 2.18 -5.13 4.57
N VAL A 109 2.76 -6.33 4.74
CA VAL A 109 2.13 -7.43 5.49
C VAL A 109 1.81 -7.03 6.92
N ASP A 110 2.77 -6.43 7.63
CA ASP A 110 2.56 -5.97 9.01
C ASP A 110 1.44 -4.91 9.09
N SER A 111 1.36 -4.01 8.11
CA SER A 111 0.31 -3.01 7.98
C SER A 111 -1.08 -3.60 7.73
N VAL A 112 -1.21 -4.56 6.80
CA VAL A 112 -2.50 -5.24 6.52
C VAL A 112 -3.00 -6.02 7.73
N LEU A 113 -2.09 -6.73 8.42
CA LEU A 113 -2.43 -7.50 9.62
C LEU A 113 -2.74 -6.59 10.82
N LEU A 114 -2.23 -5.35 10.83
CA LEU A 114 -2.59 -4.35 11.83
C LEU A 114 -4.00 -3.81 11.58
N ASP A 115 -4.29 -3.31 10.38
CA ASP A 115 -5.64 -2.88 10.00
C ASP A 115 -5.84 -2.89 8.48
N PRO A 116 -6.66 -3.81 7.92
CA PRO A 116 -6.86 -3.89 6.48
C PRO A 116 -7.75 -2.78 5.91
N TYR A 117 -8.37 -1.95 6.77
CA TYR A 117 -9.15 -0.80 6.34
C TYR A 117 -8.36 0.52 6.36
N ALA A 118 -7.11 0.50 6.83
CA ALA A 118 -6.25 1.67 6.83
C ALA A 118 -5.49 1.84 5.51
N ASN A 119 -5.43 3.09 5.03
CA ASN A 119 -4.63 3.47 3.87
C ASN A 119 -3.17 3.77 4.25
N SER A 120 -2.93 4.28 5.47
CA SER A 120 -1.61 4.75 5.88
C SER A 120 -1.18 4.44 7.30
N PHE A 121 0.14 4.32 7.48
CA PHE A 121 0.75 3.76 8.68
C PHE A 121 1.96 4.59 9.13
N ALA A 122 2.14 4.66 10.44
CA ALA A 122 3.27 5.34 11.06
C ALA A 122 4.58 4.53 10.91
N PHE A 123 5.72 5.18 11.14
CA PHE A 123 7.04 4.54 11.11
C PHE A 123 7.15 3.37 12.10
N SER A 124 6.67 3.57 13.34
CA SER A 124 6.62 2.58 14.40
C SER A 124 5.26 2.63 15.09
N ALA A 125 4.71 1.47 15.46
CA ALA A 125 3.45 1.41 16.21
C ALA A 125 3.58 1.98 17.63
N ALA A 126 4.78 1.94 18.21
CA ALA A 126 5.05 2.42 19.57
C ALA A 126 5.43 3.91 19.64
N ASP A 127 5.70 4.56 18.50
CA ASP A 127 6.25 5.91 18.47
C ASP A 127 5.22 6.95 18.03
N ALA A 128 4.52 7.53 19.00
CA ALA A 128 3.61 8.65 18.76
C ALA A 128 4.36 9.93 18.31
N ALA A 129 5.65 10.09 18.65
CA ALA A 129 6.45 11.23 18.22
C ALA A 129 6.82 11.15 16.72
N CYS A 130 6.84 9.95 16.14
CA CYS A 130 6.88 9.75 14.69
C CYS A 130 5.50 9.77 14.02
N ASN A 131 4.42 10.00 14.77
CA ASN A 131 3.04 10.02 14.28
C ASN A 131 2.30 11.31 14.68
N VAL A 132 3.02 12.43 14.79
CA VAL A 132 2.53 13.71 15.32
C VAL A 132 1.33 14.27 14.56
N ASP A 133 1.22 13.95 13.27
CA ASP A 133 0.14 14.41 12.40
C ASP A 133 -0.86 13.31 12.05
N ALA A 134 -0.89 12.20 12.82
CA ALA A 134 -1.92 11.20 12.59
C ALA A 134 -3.31 11.74 12.84
N PHE A 135 -4.25 11.26 12.04
CA PHE A 135 -5.66 11.59 12.10
C PHE A 135 -6.38 10.85 13.25
N THR A 136 -5.78 10.90 14.44
CA THR A 136 -6.27 10.22 15.65
C THR A 136 -7.63 10.73 16.14
N LEU A 137 -8.05 11.91 15.66
CA LEU A 137 -9.35 12.52 15.94
C LEU A 137 -10.44 12.11 14.94
N ASP A 138 -10.11 11.39 13.86
CA ASP A 138 -11.11 10.87 12.94
C ASP A 138 -12.02 9.87 13.67
N ASN A 139 -13.34 10.04 13.51
CA ASN A 139 -14.32 9.11 14.03
C ASN A 139 -14.46 7.92 13.08
N THR A 140 -13.57 6.95 13.23
CA THR A 140 -13.58 5.66 12.55
C THR A 140 -13.80 4.53 13.53
N THR A 141 -14.70 3.61 13.19
CA THR A 141 -15.14 2.58 14.13
C THR A 141 -15.28 1.23 13.45
N LYS A 142 -15.34 0.19 14.29
CA LYS A 142 -15.57 -1.21 13.91
C LYS A 142 -16.59 -1.87 14.83
N LEU A 143 -17.13 -3.00 14.42
CA LEU A 143 -17.87 -3.89 15.33
C LEU A 143 -16.87 -4.81 16.03
N ASP A 144 -17.00 -4.95 17.35
CA ASP A 144 -16.27 -5.96 18.11
C ASP A 144 -16.99 -7.33 18.11
N GLU A 145 -16.44 -8.29 18.84
CA GLU A 145 -16.97 -9.65 18.97
C GLU A 145 -18.39 -9.69 19.54
N THR A 146 -18.78 -8.68 20.32
CA THR A 146 -20.13 -8.54 20.91
C THR A 146 -21.10 -7.79 20.00
N GLN A 147 -20.68 -7.44 18.77
CA GLN A 147 -21.41 -6.57 17.84
C GLN A 147 -21.61 -5.14 18.39
N THR A 148 -20.73 -4.70 19.29
CA THR A 148 -20.73 -3.33 19.81
C THR A 148 -19.81 -2.44 18.98
N ARG A 149 -20.21 -1.18 18.79
CA ARG A 149 -19.43 -0.20 18.04
C ARG A 149 -18.29 0.34 18.90
N VAL A 150 -17.05 0.15 18.47
CA VAL A 150 -15.85 0.60 19.18
C VAL A 150 -14.95 1.43 18.26
N ASN A 151 -14.12 2.30 18.84
CA ASN A 151 -13.10 3.05 18.09
C ASN A 151 -12.19 2.05 17.36
N ALA A 152 -11.95 2.29 16.07
CA ALA A 152 -11.09 1.45 15.25
C ALA A 152 -9.74 2.10 14.95
N MET A 153 -9.53 3.37 15.35
CA MET A 153 -8.24 4.02 15.19
C MET A 153 -7.23 3.39 16.16
N GLY A 154 -6.24 2.67 15.62
CA GLY A 154 -5.24 1.92 16.37
C GLY A 154 -3.86 2.57 16.38
N LEU A 155 -3.02 2.17 17.34
CA LEU A 155 -1.61 2.52 17.36
C LEU A 155 -0.91 2.01 16.09
N GLY A 156 -0.05 2.83 15.50
CA GLY A 156 0.65 2.52 14.25
C GLY A 156 -0.13 2.81 12.97
N VAL A 157 -1.42 3.12 13.06
CA VAL A 157 -2.20 3.66 11.93
C VAL A 157 -1.99 5.18 11.89
N HIS A 158 -1.76 5.74 10.71
CA HIS A 158 -1.67 7.19 10.51
C HIS A 158 -3.02 7.77 10.07
N GLN A 159 -3.69 7.11 9.12
CA GLN A 159 -5.05 7.39 8.72
C GLN A 159 -5.78 6.09 8.35
N ARG A 160 -7.10 6.07 8.58
CA ARG A 160 -7.96 4.89 8.38
C ARG A 160 -9.04 5.10 7.31
N LYS A 161 -8.68 5.74 6.19
CA LYS A 161 -9.58 5.86 5.03
C LYS A 161 -9.56 4.55 4.24
N TRP A 162 -10.70 3.89 4.14
CA TRP A 162 -10.81 2.63 3.40
C TRP A 162 -10.77 2.90 1.89
N GLU A 163 -9.66 2.47 1.31
CA GLU A 163 -9.32 2.61 -0.10
C GLU A 163 -8.98 1.23 -0.64
N MET A 164 -9.81 0.72 -1.55
CA MET A 164 -9.62 -0.65 -2.05
C MET A 164 -8.28 -0.83 -2.80
N ASP A 165 -7.69 0.24 -3.35
CA ASP A 165 -6.39 0.20 -4.01
C ASP A 165 -5.24 -0.03 -3.03
N SER A 166 -5.39 0.36 -1.75
CA SER A 166 -4.35 0.11 -0.73
C SER A 166 -4.00 -1.37 -0.63
N LEU A 167 -5.01 -2.25 -0.58
CA LEU A 167 -4.78 -3.71 -0.54
C LEU A 167 -4.31 -4.25 -1.90
N SER A 168 -4.80 -3.67 -3.00
CA SER A 168 -4.34 -4.05 -4.35
C SER A 168 -2.87 -3.70 -4.57
N SER A 169 -2.37 -2.62 -3.96
CA SER A 169 -0.95 -2.24 -3.97
C SER A 169 -0.08 -3.24 -3.20
N VAL A 170 -0.56 -3.84 -2.11
CA VAL A 170 0.17 -4.91 -1.41
C VAL A 170 0.36 -6.12 -2.33
N LEU A 171 -0.72 -6.55 -2.99
CA LEU A 171 -0.69 -7.66 -3.96
C LEU A 171 0.27 -7.35 -5.11
N LYS A 172 0.18 -6.16 -5.69
CA LYS A 172 1.05 -5.70 -6.79
C LYS A 172 2.52 -5.68 -6.40
N LEU A 173 2.84 -5.17 -5.21
CA LEU A 173 4.23 -5.11 -4.74
C LEU A 173 4.82 -6.52 -4.63
N GLY A 174 4.09 -7.45 -3.99
CA GLY A 174 4.52 -8.84 -3.86
C GLY A 174 4.70 -9.51 -5.23
N ARG A 175 3.68 -9.46 -6.08
CA ARG A 175 3.71 -10.06 -7.41
C ARG A 175 4.83 -9.50 -8.28
N THR A 176 4.92 -8.18 -8.43
CA THR A 176 5.93 -7.58 -9.31
C THR A 176 7.36 -7.87 -8.84
N TYR A 177 7.57 -7.94 -7.52
CA TYR A 177 8.85 -8.38 -6.96
C TYR A 177 9.15 -9.83 -7.32
N TYR A 178 8.21 -10.74 -7.08
CA TYR A 178 8.40 -12.16 -7.38
C TYR A 178 8.63 -12.40 -8.87
N ASP A 179 7.81 -11.82 -9.76
CA ASP A 179 7.96 -11.93 -11.21
C ASP A 179 9.37 -11.50 -11.67
N ALA A 180 9.89 -10.41 -11.07
CA ALA A 180 11.20 -9.88 -11.43
C ALA A 180 12.38 -10.69 -10.87
N THR A 181 12.19 -11.44 -9.79
CA THR A 181 13.32 -12.00 -8.99
C THR A 181 13.28 -13.51 -8.83
N ALA A 182 12.10 -14.13 -8.87
CA ALA A 182 11.79 -15.48 -8.38
C ALA A 182 12.20 -15.69 -6.89
N ASP A 183 12.39 -14.62 -6.13
CA ASP A 183 12.80 -14.67 -4.72
C ASP A 183 11.58 -14.86 -3.82
N ALA A 184 11.44 -16.05 -3.24
CA ALA A 184 10.30 -16.40 -2.38
C ALA A 184 10.47 -16.00 -0.90
N ARG A 185 11.62 -15.44 -0.49
CA ARG A 185 11.94 -15.15 0.92
C ARG A 185 10.89 -14.31 1.69
N PRO A 186 10.16 -13.34 1.08
CA PRO A 186 9.15 -12.58 1.83
C PRO A 186 7.79 -13.30 1.93
N PHE A 187 7.56 -14.39 1.21
CA PHE A 187 6.23 -15.02 1.04
C PHE A 187 6.02 -16.26 1.93
N GLY A 188 6.25 -16.08 3.25
CA GLY A 188 5.99 -17.10 4.27
C GLY A 188 4.57 -17.05 4.85
N GLN A 189 4.35 -17.66 6.02
CA GLN A 189 3.01 -17.74 6.65
C GLN A 189 2.33 -16.37 6.83
N ARG A 190 3.05 -15.37 7.33
CA ARG A 190 2.47 -14.01 7.50
C ARG A 190 1.98 -13.38 6.20
N TRP A 191 2.62 -13.71 5.08
CA TRP A 191 2.12 -13.28 3.77
C TRP A 191 0.79 -13.96 3.45
N LEU A 192 0.67 -15.28 3.67
CA LEU A 192 -0.59 -16.01 3.49
C LEU A 192 -1.71 -15.43 4.38
N ASP A 193 -1.41 -15.15 5.65
CA ASP A 193 -2.35 -14.54 6.58
C ASP A 193 -2.84 -13.17 6.06
N ALA A 194 -1.92 -12.35 5.51
CA ALA A 194 -2.29 -11.06 4.94
C ALA A 194 -3.15 -11.21 3.67
N ILE A 195 -2.88 -12.19 2.81
CA ILE A 195 -3.72 -12.48 1.64
C ILE A 195 -5.13 -12.90 2.06
N GLU A 196 -5.25 -13.77 3.07
CA GLU A 196 -6.54 -14.18 3.62
C GLU A 196 -7.35 -12.98 4.14
N VAL A 197 -6.70 -12.09 4.89
CA VAL A 197 -7.28 -10.85 5.39
C VAL A 197 -7.71 -9.93 4.24
N ILE A 198 -6.91 -9.81 3.18
CA ILE A 198 -7.25 -8.99 2.00
C ILE A 198 -8.51 -9.53 1.32
N ILE A 199 -8.54 -10.83 1.01
CA ILE A 199 -9.69 -11.48 0.35
C ILE A 199 -10.94 -11.33 1.21
N SER A 200 -10.83 -11.56 2.52
CA SER A 200 -11.94 -11.43 3.47
C SER A 200 -12.45 -10.00 3.54
N THR A 201 -11.56 -9.01 3.52
CA THR A 201 -11.92 -7.59 3.54
C THR A 201 -12.63 -7.19 2.25
N PHE A 202 -12.14 -7.61 1.09
CA PHE A 202 -12.83 -7.39 -0.19
C PHE A 202 -14.21 -8.03 -0.21
N ARG A 203 -14.37 -9.28 0.25
CA ARG A 203 -15.67 -9.96 0.36
C ARG A 203 -16.63 -9.24 1.31
N ALA A 204 -16.15 -8.76 2.45
CA ALA A 204 -16.94 -7.93 3.37
C ALA A 204 -17.42 -6.64 2.69
N MET A 205 -16.59 -6.06 1.83
CA MET A 205 -16.89 -4.85 1.08
C MET A 205 -17.64 -5.10 -0.25
N GLN A 206 -17.95 -6.35 -0.61
CA GLN A 206 -18.97 -6.67 -1.62
C GLN A 206 -20.40 -6.62 -1.05
N GLN A 207 -20.56 -6.65 0.29
CA GLN A 207 -21.88 -6.66 0.90
C GLN A 207 -22.63 -5.36 0.59
N PRO A 208 -23.90 -5.44 0.18
CA PRO A 208 -24.68 -4.26 -0.15
C PRO A 208 -24.96 -3.42 1.10
N LEU A 209 -25.09 -2.10 0.92
CA LEU A 209 -25.56 -1.20 1.96
C LEU A 209 -27.02 -0.83 1.69
N LEU A 210 -27.94 -1.40 2.47
CA LEU A 210 -29.38 -1.22 2.35
C LEU A 210 -29.92 -0.64 3.67
N PRO A 211 -31.07 0.08 3.66
CA PRO A 211 -31.61 0.68 4.88
C PRO A 211 -31.70 -0.27 6.09
N GLY A 212 -31.97 -1.56 5.86
CA GLY A 212 -32.06 -2.57 6.91
C GLY A 212 -30.73 -2.99 7.56
N ASN A 213 -29.56 -2.63 7.02
CA ASN A 213 -28.26 -3.07 7.55
C ASN A 213 -27.27 -1.94 7.86
N PHE A 214 -27.74 -0.68 7.90
CA PHE A 214 -26.89 0.49 8.18
C PHE A 214 -26.15 0.41 9.53
N THR A 215 -26.73 -0.26 10.54
CA THR A 215 -26.13 -0.40 11.87
C THR A 215 -25.14 -1.57 11.98
N SER A 216 -25.16 -2.50 11.02
CA SER A 216 -24.36 -3.74 11.03
C SER A 216 -23.11 -3.69 10.14
N VAL A 217 -22.83 -2.55 9.51
CA VAL A 217 -21.58 -2.38 8.74
C VAL A 217 -20.39 -2.46 9.67
N ASN A 218 -19.34 -3.20 9.30
CA ASN A 218 -18.13 -3.24 10.12
C ASN A 218 -17.39 -1.90 10.07
N TYR A 219 -17.02 -1.41 8.88
CA TYR A 219 -16.28 -0.16 8.72
C TYR A 219 -17.17 1.09 8.74
N THR A 220 -16.82 2.08 9.58
CA THR A 220 -17.31 3.46 9.46
C THR A 220 -16.16 4.46 9.50
N PHE A 221 -16.38 5.64 8.92
CA PHE A 221 -15.45 6.75 8.96
C PHE A 221 -16.16 8.08 8.79
N SER A 222 -15.92 9.01 9.70
CA SER A 222 -16.30 10.41 9.55
C SER A 222 -15.23 11.30 10.16
N THR A 223 -14.97 12.45 9.54
CA THR A 223 -14.04 13.45 10.07
C THR A 223 -14.69 14.83 10.10
N LEU A 224 -14.23 15.69 11.01
CA LEU A 224 -14.62 17.09 11.07
C LEU A 224 -13.79 17.89 10.07
N SER A 225 -14.29 18.05 8.85
CA SER A 225 -13.65 18.82 7.78
C SER A 225 -14.62 19.80 7.14
N ARG A 226 -14.07 20.86 6.52
CA ARG A 226 -14.81 21.78 5.64
C ARG A 226 -14.90 21.27 4.21
N GLU A 227 -14.09 20.27 3.85
CA GLU A 227 -14.11 19.62 2.55
C GLU A 227 -15.05 18.40 2.60
N PRO A 228 -16.19 18.41 1.89
CA PRO A 228 -17.14 17.32 1.93
C PRO A 228 -16.56 15.97 1.48
N LYS A 229 -15.51 15.98 0.65
CA LYS A 229 -14.84 14.77 0.18
C LYS A 229 -13.94 14.11 1.23
N ASP A 230 -13.57 14.80 2.31
CA ASP A 230 -12.74 14.19 3.36
C ASP A 230 -13.50 13.20 4.25
N THR A 231 -14.83 13.24 4.22
CA THR A 231 -15.69 12.42 5.08
C THR A 231 -16.57 11.48 4.25
N SER A 232 -16.95 10.34 4.84
CA SER A 232 -17.87 9.41 4.19
C SER A 232 -19.32 9.84 4.41
N ALA A 233 -20.17 9.64 3.41
CA ALA A 233 -21.61 9.95 3.53
C ALA A 233 -22.22 9.20 4.73
N HIS A 234 -22.76 9.94 5.71
CA HIS A 234 -23.32 9.40 6.96
C HIS A 234 -22.35 8.51 7.77
N GLY A 235 -21.04 8.60 7.53
CA GLY A 235 -20.05 7.74 8.15
C GLY A 235 -19.96 6.32 7.58
N ILE A 236 -20.96 5.85 6.83
CA ILE A 236 -21.09 4.45 6.38
C ILE A 236 -21.09 4.29 4.84
N GLY A 237 -21.19 5.42 4.12
CA GLY A 237 -21.31 5.48 2.67
C GLY A 237 -22.75 5.62 2.20
N ARG A 238 -22.94 5.66 0.87
CA ARG A 238 -24.26 5.74 0.23
C ARG A 238 -24.84 4.34 0.02
N ALA A 239 -26.17 4.23 0.12
CA ALA A 239 -26.87 2.97 -0.14
C ALA A 239 -26.59 2.46 -1.56
N HIS A 240 -26.45 1.14 -1.69
CA HIS A 240 -26.16 0.47 -2.96
C HIS A 240 -26.56 -1.00 -2.92
N ARG A 241 -26.86 -1.54 -4.11
CA ARG A 241 -27.19 -2.95 -4.30
C ARG A 241 -25.94 -3.76 -4.63
N TRP A 242 -26.02 -5.07 -4.42
CA TRP A 242 -24.96 -5.99 -4.77
C TRP A 242 -24.74 -6.05 -6.28
N THR A 243 -23.49 -6.04 -6.70
CA THR A 243 -23.08 -6.15 -8.11
C THR A 243 -21.96 -7.18 -8.34
N GLY A 244 -21.45 -7.79 -7.27
CA GLY A 244 -20.19 -8.53 -7.28
C GLY A 244 -18.94 -7.65 -7.18
N MET A 245 -19.03 -6.32 -7.35
CA MET A 245 -17.90 -5.42 -7.14
C MET A 245 -17.65 -5.15 -5.65
N VAL A 246 -16.40 -4.80 -5.33
CA VAL A 246 -15.98 -4.30 -4.03
C VAL A 246 -16.27 -2.80 -3.96
N ARG A 247 -16.94 -2.35 -2.89
CA ARG A 247 -17.14 -0.93 -2.62
C ARG A 247 -15.92 -0.29 -1.97
N THR A 248 -15.69 0.98 -2.25
CA THR A 248 -14.69 1.80 -1.56
C THR A 248 -15.34 2.95 -0.82
N ALA A 249 -14.75 3.38 0.30
CA ALA A 249 -15.20 4.54 1.05
C ALA A 249 -14.45 5.81 0.61
N PHE A 250 -13.21 5.63 0.12
CA PHE A 250 -12.35 6.66 -0.42
C PHE A 250 -11.66 6.17 -1.70
N LEU A 251 -11.31 7.12 -2.56
CA LEU A 251 -10.57 6.91 -3.81
C LEU A 251 -9.05 6.98 -3.55
N PRO A 252 -8.21 6.61 -4.53
CA PRO A 252 -6.76 6.83 -4.45
C PRO A 252 -6.32 8.29 -4.24
N SER A 253 -7.23 9.26 -4.37
CA SER A 253 -7.01 10.67 -4.04
C SER A 253 -7.32 11.01 -2.57
N ASP A 254 -7.62 10.00 -1.75
CA ASP A 254 -8.14 10.10 -0.39
C ASP A 254 -9.51 10.84 -0.28
N ASP A 255 -10.18 11.07 -1.43
CA ASP A 255 -11.52 11.68 -1.52
C ASP A 255 -12.62 10.62 -1.44
N SER A 256 -13.74 10.92 -0.78
CA SER A 256 -14.92 10.05 -0.78
C SER A 256 -15.60 10.05 -2.15
N PRO A 257 -15.97 8.88 -2.70
CA PRO A 257 -16.53 8.80 -4.03
C PRO A 257 -18.02 9.16 -4.03
N ARG A 258 -18.49 9.64 -5.18
CA ARG A 258 -19.94 9.83 -5.39
C ARG A 258 -20.70 8.52 -5.42
N PHE A 259 -20.11 7.48 -6.01
CA PHE A 259 -20.66 6.13 -6.09
C PHE A 259 -19.69 5.14 -5.47
N PRO A 260 -20.19 4.11 -4.75
CA PRO A 260 -19.34 3.22 -3.96
C PRO A 260 -18.44 2.32 -4.81
N TYR A 261 -18.83 2.02 -6.04
CA TYR A 261 -18.09 1.11 -6.93
C TYR A 261 -17.13 1.89 -7.83
N HIS A 262 -15.88 1.98 -7.38
CA HIS A 262 -14.81 2.58 -8.16
C HIS A 262 -14.33 1.60 -9.23
N ILE A 263 -14.71 1.84 -10.50
CA ILE A 263 -14.44 0.92 -11.61
C ILE A 263 -12.94 0.66 -11.82
N PRO A 264 -12.06 1.69 -11.89
CA PRO A 264 -10.62 1.46 -11.98
C PRO A 264 -10.04 0.68 -10.81
N GLY A 265 -10.51 0.95 -9.58
CA GLY A 265 -10.07 0.22 -8.38
C GLY A 265 -10.43 -1.27 -8.44
N ASN A 266 -11.65 -1.60 -8.89
CA ASN A 266 -12.06 -2.99 -9.09
C ASN A 266 -11.26 -3.68 -10.19
N ALA A 267 -11.02 -3.01 -11.33
CA ALA A 267 -10.16 -3.55 -12.38
C ALA A 267 -8.73 -3.82 -11.87
N PHE A 268 -8.18 -2.93 -11.04
CA PHE A 268 -6.88 -3.12 -10.40
C PHE A 268 -6.89 -4.35 -9.48
N ALA A 269 -7.91 -4.49 -8.63
CA ALA A 269 -8.05 -5.65 -7.74
C ALA A 269 -8.13 -6.97 -8.53
N VAL A 270 -8.89 -7.04 -9.63
CA VAL A 270 -8.99 -8.27 -10.45
C VAL A 270 -7.62 -8.70 -10.98
N VAL A 271 -6.84 -7.77 -11.53
CA VAL A 271 -5.50 -8.07 -12.06
C VAL A 271 -4.60 -8.61 -10.96
N GLU A 272 -4.59 -7.95 -9.79
CA GLU A 272 -3.66 -8.30 -8.72
C GLU A 272 -4.10 -9.52 -7.91
N LEU A 273 -5.40 -9.82 -7.80
CA LEU A 273 -5.90 -11.07 -7.22
C LEU A 273 -5.50 -12.27 -8.09
N ARG A 274 -5.68 -12.19 -9.41
CA ARG A 274 -5.24 -13.25 -10.34
C ARG A 274 -3.72 -13.43 -10.32
N GLY A 275 -2.99 -12.31 -10.25
CA GLY A 275 -1.55 -12.33 -10.13
C GLY A 275 -1.07 -12.93 -8.80
N ALA A 276 -1.74 -12.61 -7.69
CA ALA A 276 -1.48 -13.23 -6.39
C ALA A 276 -1.76 -14.74 -6.41
N ALA A 277 -2.86 -15.19 -7.02
CA ALA A 277 -3.16 -16.60 -7.18
C ALA A 277 -2.07 -17.35 -7.96
N SER A 278 -1.60 -16.77 -9.07
CA SER A 278 -0.46 -17.32 -9.83
C SER A 278 0.81 -17.40 -8.98
N MET A 279 1.10 -16.35 -8.20
CA MET A 279 2.28 -16.30 -7.34
C MET A 279 2.21 -17.34 -6.21
N LEU A 280 1.06 -17.47 -5.54
CA LEU A 280 0.83 -18.45 -4.48
C LEU A 280 1.14 -19.88 -4.96
N ARG A 281 0.70 -20.24 -6.16
CA ARG A 281 1.00 -21.56 -6.74
C ARG A 281 2.48 -21.73 -7.09
N ALA A 282 3.13 -20.66 -7.56
CA ALA A 282 4.52 -20.71 -7.98
C ALA A 282 5.52 -20.74 -6.82
N CYS A 283 5.34 -19.91 -5.79
CA CYS A 283 6.33 -19.72 -4.73
C CYS A 283 5.95 -20.35 -3.39
N CYS A 284 4.66 -20.61 -3.14
CA CYS A 284 4.19 -21.20 -1.89
C CYS A 284 3.82 -22.68 -2.03
N GLY A 285 3.92 -23.27 -3.24
CA GLY A 285 3.77 -24.71 -3.51
C GLY A 285 2.41 -25.31 -3.11
N ASN A 286 2.24 -26.63 -3.30
CA ASN A 286 1.00 -27.39 -3.02
C ASN A 286 0.71 -27.58 -1.50
N ALA A 287 1.05 -26.62 -0.64
CA ALA A 287 0.45 -26.60 0.68
C ALA A 287 -1.07 -26.39 0.48
N SER A 288 -1.91 -27.18 1.15
CA SER A 288 -3.36 -27.08 0.99
C SER A 288 -3.87 -25.64 1.17
N ALA A 289 -3.24 -24.87 2.07
CA ALA A 289 -3.60 -23.48 2.35
C ALA A 289 -3.33 -22.50 1.19
N SER A 290 -2.16 -22.56 0.55
CA SER A 290 -1.82 -21.64 -0.55
C SER A 290 -2.68 -21.87 -1.79
N GLU A 291 -3.01 -23.13 -2.10
CA GLU A 291 -3.91 -23.46 -3.20
C GLU A 291 -5.36 -23.05 -2.91
N VAL A 292 -5.83 -23.18 -1.66
CA VAL A 292 -7.14 -22.67 -1.26
C VAL A 292 -7.21 -21.15 -1.42
N LEU A 293 -6.21 -20.41 -0.92
CA LEU A 293 -6.15 -18.96 -1.08
C LEU A 293 -6.06 -18.53 -2.55
N ALA A 294 -5.33 -19.27 -3.38
CA ALA A 294 -5.26 -19.00 -4.81
C ALA A 294 -6.63 -19.12 -5.49
N ARG A 295 -7.40 -20.17 -5.16
CA ARG A 295 -8.77 -20.34 -5.67
C ARG A 295 -9.72 -19.27 -5.14
N ASP A 296 -9.59 -18.90 -3.86
CA ASP A 296 -10.42 -17.86 -3.27
C ASP A 296 -10.16 -16.48 -3.89
N ALA A 297 -8.90 -16.17 -4.22
CA ALA A 297 -8.52 -14.97 -4.93
C ALA A 297 -9.09 -14.95 -6.36
N GLU A 298 -9.02 -16.07 -7.09
CA GLU A 298 -9.61 -16.19 -8.43
C GLU A 298 -11.14 -16.13 -8.43
N ALA A 299 -11.79 -16.74 -7.45
CA ALA A 299 -13.25 -16.71 -7.30
C ALA A 299 -13.77 -15.29 -7.01
N LEU A 300 -12.95 -14.48 -6.34
CA LEU A 300 -13.26 -13.07 -6.07
C LEU A 300 -13.01 -12.15 -7.29
N ALA A 301 -12.18 -12.56 -8.25
CA ALA A 301 -11.64 -11.72 -9.34
C ALA A 301 -12.35 -11.86 -10.70
#